data_AF-A0A6P3RSW8-F1
#
_entry.id   AF-A0A6P3RSW8-F1
#
_cell.length_a   1.000
_cell.length_b   1.000
_cell.length_c   1.000
_cell.angle_alpha   90.00
_cell.angle_beta   90.00
_cell.angle_gamma   90.00
#
_symmetry.space_group_name_H-M   'P 1'
#
loop_
_entity.id
_entity.type
_entity.pdbx_description
1 polymer ?
#
loop_
_entity_poly.entity_id
_entity_poly.type
_entity_poly.pdbx_seq_one_letter_code
_entity_poly.pdbx_strand_id
1 'polypeptide(L)'
;MPTLERFPISFKTYFSGNYFRHIVLGVNFGGRYGALGMSRREDLMYKPPAFRTLSELVLDYEAAYSRCWHVLKKVKLGQCVSHDPHSVEQIEWKHSVLDVDRLGREDFRKELERHARDMRLKIGKGTGPPSPTKDRKKDVSSPQRGQSSPHRRNSRSERR
;
A
#
# COMPACT_ATOMS: atom_id res chain seq x y z
N MET A 1 -9.54 -13.99 -13.47
CA MET A 1 -9.52 -13.02 -14.59
C MET A 1 -8.17 -12.28 -14.56
N PRO A 2 -7.11 -12.83 -15.18
CA PRO A 2 -5.77 -12.24 -15.09
C PRO A 2 -5.62 -10.92 -15.86
N THR A 3 -6.51 -10.66 -16.82
CA THR A 3 -6.54 -9.41 -17.61
C THR A 3 -7.20 -8.24 -16.89
N LEU A 4 -7.73 -8.46 -15.68
CA LEU A 4 -8.37 -7.45 -14.84
C LEU A 4 -7.44 -7.09 -13.69
N GLU A 5 -6.87 -5.90 -13.73
CA GLU A 5 -6.07 -5.37 -12.62
C GLU A 5 -6.98 -4.77 -11.55
N ARG A 6 -6.62 -4.97 -10.28
CA ARG A 6 -7.41 -4.54 -9.11
C ARG A 6 -6.51 -3.75 -8.17
N PHE A 7 -6.96 -2.58 -7.72
CA PHE A 7 -6.18 -1.73 -6.82
C PHE A 7 -7.11 -0.95 -5.89
N PRO A 8 -6.77 -0.74 -4.60
CA PRO A 8 -7.66 -0.04 -3.68
C PRO A 8 -7.61 1.48 -3.90
N ILE A 9 -8.77 2.13 -3.88
CA ILE A 9 -8.93 3.59 -3.91
C ILE A 9 -9.65 4.03 -2.64
N SER A 10 -8.95 4.73 -1.74
CA SER A 10 -9.55 5.27 -0.53
C SER A 10 -9.76 6.78 -0.62
N PHE A 11 -10.92 7.24 -0.20
CA PHE A 11 -11.30 8.64 -0.13
C PHE A 11 -11.39 9.09 1.33
N LYS A 12 -10.83 10.27 1.63
CA LYS A 12 -11.10 11.02 2.85
C LYS A 12 -11.88 12.26 2.47
N THR A 13 -13.08 12.41 3.02
CA THR A 13 -13.96 13.55 2.75
C THR A 13 -14.31 14.28 4.04
N TYR A 14 -14.85 15.49 3.91
CA TYR A 14 -15.29 16.33 5.02
C TYR A 14 -16.73 16.79 4.78
N PHE A 15 -17.58 16.65 5.79
CA PHE A 15 -18.98 17.10 5.77
C PHE A 15 -19.43 17.42 7.19
N SER A 16 -20.13 18.53 7.37
CA SER A 16 -20.76 18.93 8.64
C SER A 16 -19.83 18.77 9.87
N GLY A 17 -18.64 19.36 9.82
CA GLY A 17 -17.68 19.30 10.94
C GLY A 17 -16.81 18.04 11.00
N ASN A 18 -17.14 16.99 10.24
CA ASN A 18 -16.59 15.65 10.44
C ASN A 18 -15.85 15.11 9.22
N TYR A 19 -14.85 14.24 9.49
CA TYR A 19 -14.13 13.52 8.45
C TYR A 19 -14.68 12.11 8.26
N PHE A 20 -14.93 11.75 7.00
CA PHE A 20 -15.42 10.44 6.61
C PHE A 20 -14.35 9.72 5.77
N ARG A 21 -14.36 8.39 5.84
CA ARG A 21 -13.47 7.52 5.09
C ARG A 21 -14.31 6.52 4.32
N HIS A 22 -13.94 6.29 3.08
CA HIS A 22 -14.61 5.37 2.19
C HIS A 22 -13.57 4.73 1.27
N ILE A 23 -13.81 3.50 0.84
CA ILE A 23 -12.89 2.75 -0.01
C ILE A 23 -13.67 1.98 -1.06
N VAL A 24 -13.14 1.94 -2.27
CA VAL A 24 -13.63 1.10 -3.37
C VAL A 24 -12.45 0.33 -3.96
N LEU A 25 -12.75 -0.74 -4.67
CA LEU A 25 -11.78 -1.49 -5.46
C LEU A 25 -11.79 -0.91 -6.88
N GLY A 26 -10.79 -0.10 -7.20
CA GLY A 26 -10.52 0.33 -8.57
C GLY A 26 -10.18 -0.88 -9.43
N VAL A 27 -10.70 -0.89 -10.66
CA VAL A 27 -10.42 -1.92 -11.65
C VAL A 27 -9.93 -1.30 -12.94
N ASN A 28 -9.01 -1.98 -13.61
CA ASN A 28 -8.58 -1.65 -14.97
C ASN A 28 -8.72 -2.87 -15.87
N PHE A 29 -9.52 -2.74 -16.92
CA PHE A 29 -9.79 -3.78 -17.90
C PHE A 29 -9.71 -3.19 -19.31
N GLY A 30 -8.84 -3.76 -20.16
CA GLY A 30 -8.67 -3.28 -21.54
C GLY A 30 -8.26 -1.81 -21.65
N GLY A 31 -7.52 -1.30 -20.66
CA GLY A 31 -7.09 0.10 -20.59
C GLY A 31 -8.17 1.08 -20.11
N ARG A 32 -9.33 0.59 -19.70
CA ARG A 32 -10.41 1.40 -19.12
C ARG A 32 -10.55 1.17 -17.62
N TYR A 33 -10.82 2.26 -16.91
CA TYR A 33 -10.97 2.29 -15.47
C TYR A 33 -12.43 2.18 -15.07
N GLY A 34 -12.67 1.49 -13.96
CA GLY A 34 -13.96 1.37 -13.28
C GLY A 34 -13.74 1.07 -11.81
N ALA A 35 -14.81 0.69 -11.11
CA ALA A 35 -14.72 0.34 -9.71
C ALA A 35 -15.81 -0.65 -9.26
N LEU A 36 -15.45 -1.46 -8.27
CA LEU A 36 -16.35 -2.31 -7.49
C LEU A 36 -16.33 -1.83 -6.04
N GLY A 37 -17.44 -1.92 -5.33
CA GLY A 37 -17.48 -1.54 -3.92
C GLY A 37 -18.88 -1.59 -3.37
N MET A 38 -18.99 -1.28 -2.08
CA MET A 38 -20.26 -1.14 -1.38
C MET A 38 -20.31 0.24 -0.73
N SER A 39 -21.39 0.96 -0.97
CA SER A 39 -21.64 2.26 -0.39
C SER A 39 -23.14 2.41 -0.11
N ARG A 40 -23.46 3.28 0.83
CA ARG A 40 -24.85 3.68 1.11
C ARG A 40 -25.47 4.49 -0.04
N ARG A 41 -24.65 4.99 -0.96
CA ARG A 41 -25.07 5.73 -2.15
C ARG A 41 -24.62 5.02 -3.41
N GLU A 42 -25.52 4.91 -4.37
CA GLU A 42 -25.28 4.20 -5.63
C GLU A 42 -24.14 4.83 -6.44
N ASP A 43 -24.05 6.16 -6.43
CA ASP A 43 -23.04 6.90 -7.17
C ASP A 43 -21.64 6.91 -6.53
N LEU A 44 -21.50 6.26 -5.37
CA LEU A 44 -20.24 6.09 -4.63
C LEU A 44 -19.83 4.62 -4.51
N MET A 45 -20.27 3.73 -5.40
CA MET A 45 -19.86 2.32 -5.37
C MET A 45 -19.43 1.80 -6.74
N TYR A 46 -20.29 1.06 -7.44
CA TYR A 46 -20.03 0.51 -8.76
C TYR A 46 -19.84 1.62 -9.80
N LYS A 47 -18.80 1.44 -10.63
CA LYS A 47 -18.56 2.25 -11.82
C LYS A 47 -18.17 1.29 -12.95
N PRO A 48 -18.87 1.29 -14.10
CA PRO A 48 -18.49 0.42 -15.21
C PRO A 48 -17.07 0.77 -15.69
N PRO A 49 -16.28 -0.20 -16.20
CA PRO A 49 -14.94 0.03 -16.72
C PRO A 49 -14.99 0.76 -18.08
N ALA A 50 -15.44 2.02 -18.05
CA ALA A 50 -15.70 2.85 -19.22
C ALA A 50 -14.78 4.08 -19.30
N PHE A 51 -14.21 4.51 -18.17
CA PHE A 51 -13.36 5.70 -18.06
C PHE A 51 -12.02 5.47 -18.75
N ARG A 52 -11.53 6.46 -19.51
CA ARG A 52 -10.30 6.33 -20.30
C ARG A 52 -9.05 6.52 -19.45
N THR A 53 -9.18 7.27 -18.36
CA THR A 53 -8.09 7.60 -17.46
C THR A 53 -8.48 7.39 -16.00
N LEU A 54 -7.48 7.28 -15.12
CA LEU A 54 -7.72 7.17 -13.68
C LEU A 54 -8.27 8.49 -13.14
N SER A 55 -7.81 9.62 -13.67
CA SER A 55 -8.33 10.94 -13.31
C SER A 55 -9.81 11.09 -13.60
N GLU A 56 -10.32 10.63 -14.75
CA GLU A 56 -11.75 10.68 -15.06
C GLU A 56 -12.58 9.90 -14.01
N LEU A 57 -12.15 8.69 -13.65
CA LEU A 57 -12.83 7.89 -12.62
C LEU A 57 -12.84 8.60 -11.26
N VAL A 58 -11.69 9.12 -10.80
CA VAL A 58 -11.57 9.76 -9.48
C VAL A 58 -12.37 11.08 -9.43
N LEU A 59 -12.39 11.84 -10.51
CA LEU A 59 -13.18 13.08 -10.60
C LEU A 59 -14.70 12.79 -10.64
N ASP A 60 -15.12 11.65 -11.18
CA ASP A 60 -16.52 11.23 -11.10
C ASP A 60 -16.95 10.95 -9.64
N TYR A 61 -16.07 10.32 -8.83
CA TYR A 61 -16.29 10.20 -7.39
C TYR A 61 -16.29 11.55 -6.66
N GLU A 62 -15.38 12.46 -7.01
CA GLU A 62 -15.36 13.82 -6.45
C GLU A 62 -16.69 14.56 -6.72
N ALA A 63 -17.21 14.45 -7.94
CA ALA A 63 -18.51 15.02 -8.30
C ALA A 63 -19.66 14.34 -7.52
N ALA A 64 -19.62 13.02 -7.34
CA ALA A 64 -20.60 12.28 -6.54
C ALA A 64 -20.59 12.68 -5.06
N TYR A 65 -19.41 12.87 -4.47
CA TYR A 65 -19.30 13.44 -3.12
C TYR A 65 -19.85 14.86 -3.04
N SER A 66 -19.56 15.69 -4.04
CA SER A 66 -20.05 17.06 -4.08
C SER A 66 -21.58 17.12 -4.09
N ARG A 67 -22.25 16.19 -4.80
CA ARG A 67 -23.73 16.05 -4.80
C ARG A 67 -24.33 15.66 -3.45
N CYS A 68 -23.52 15.18 -2.53
CA CYS A 68 -23.94 14.89 -1.15
C CYS A 68 -23.30 15.81 -0.12
N TRP A 69 -22.82 16.98 -0.58
CA TRP A 69 -22.20 18.03 0.25
C TRP A 69 -20.90 17.61 0.96
N HIS A 70 -20.30 16.51 0.54
CA HIS A 70 -18.98 16.13 0.98
C HIS A 70 -17.91 16.84 0.16
N VAL A 71 -16.93 17.43 0.84
CA VAL A 71 -15.73 17.97 0.21
C VAL A 71 -14.65 16.90 0.21
N LEU A 72 -14.11 16.55 -0.95
CA LEU A 72 -13.00 15.61 -1.06
C LEU A 72 -11.72 16.26 -0.54
N LYS A 73 -11.01 15.56 0.37
CA LYS A 73 -9.81 16.08 1.03
C LYS A 73 -8.56 15.31 0.68
N LYS A 74 -8.64 13.98 0.64
CA LYS A 74 -7.52 13.14 0.23
C LYS A 74 -7.98 11.94 -0.57
N VAL A 75 -7.16 11.54 -1.53
CA VAL A 75 -7.27 10.27 -2.25
C VAL A 75 -6.02 9.44 -1.96
N LYS A 76 -6.21 8.16 -1.65
CA LYS A 76 -5.11 7.20 -1.47
C LYS A 76 -5.30 6.08 -2.46
N LEU A 77 -4.25 5.80 -3.22
CA LEU A 77 -4.24 4.78 -4.25
C LEU A 77 -3.23 3.72 -3.84
N GLY A 78 -3.65 2.47 -3.87
CA GLY A 78 -2.77 1.33 -3.68
C GLY A 78 -2.20 0.78 -4.97
N GLN A 79 -1.29 -0.18 -4.85
CA GLN A 79 -0.79 -0.94 -6.00
C GLN A 79 -1.76 -2.04 -6.45
N CYS A 80 -1.47 -2.64 -7.61
CA CYS A 80 -2.18 -3.82 -8.08
C CYS A 80 -2.10 -4.97 -7.06
N VAL A 81 -3.23 -5.63 -6.84
CA VAL A 81 -3.37 -6.77 -5.93
C VAL A 81 -3.12 -8.07 -6.69
N SER A 82 -2.21 -8.90 -6.18
CA SER A 82 -1.90 -10.22 -6.75
C SER A 82 -3.15 -11.06 -7.01
N HIS A 83 -3.19 -11.74 -8.15
CA HIS A 83 -4.25 -12.69 -8.51
C HIS A 83 -4.08 -14.05 -7.85
N ASP A 84 -2.91 -14.33 -7.28
CA ASP A 84 -2.67 -15.55 -6.51
C ASP A 84 -3.41 -15.46 -5.16
N PRO A 85 -4.46 -16.29 -4.93
CA PRO A 85 -5.20 -16.28 -3.67
C PRO A 85 -4.37 -16.80 -2.49
N HIS A 86 -3.24 -17.46 -2.75
CA HIS A 86 -2.31 -17.96 -1.74
C HIS A 86 -1.11 -17.02 -1.51
N SER A 87 -1.08 -15.87 -2.20
CA SER A 87 -0.04 -14.87 -1.98
C SER A 87 -0.05 -14.40 -0.52
N VAL A 88 1.14 -14.34 0.06
CA VAL A 88 1.38 -13.79 1.41
C VAL A 88 1.80 -12.31 1.35
N GLU A 89 1.86 -11.73 0.16
CA GLU A 89 2.15 -10.31 -0.03
C GLU A 89 1.04 -9.46 0.57
N GLN A 90 1.42 -8.42 1.30
CA GLN A 90 0.45 -7.49 1.85
C GLN A 90 -0.05 -6.54 0.77
N ILE A 91 -1.35 -6.24 0.82
CA ILE A 91 -1.94 -5.21 -0.03
C ILE A 91 -1.31 -3.86 0.32
N GLU A 92 -0.70 -3.21 -0.66
CA GLU A 92 -0.20 -1.85 -0.49
C GLU A 92 -1.34 -0.86 -0.65
N TRP A 93 -1.94 -0.42 0.47
CA TRP A 93 -3.14 0.43 0.48
C TRP A 93 -2.91 1.91 0.14
N LYS A 94 -1.66 2.39 0.24
CA LYS A 94 -1.32 3.83 0.26
C LYS A 94 -0.03 4.13 -0.49
N HIS A 95 0.12 3.54 -1.67
CA HIS A 95 1.28 3.77 -2.52
C HIS A 95 1.38 5.25 -2.94
N SER A 96 0.25 5.86 -3.30
CA SER A 96 0.16 7.29 -3.56
C SER A 96 -0.88 7.94 -2.67
N VAL A 97 -0.50 9.01 -1.97
CA VAL A 97 -1.38 9.77 -1.07
C VAL A 97 -1.45 11.21 -1.56
N LEU A 98 -2.59 11.56 -2.12
CA LEU A 98 -2.83 12.84 -2.76
C LEU A 98 -3.68 13.71 -1.84
N ASP A 99 -3.17 14.88 -1.49
CA ASP A 99 -3.88 15.87 -0.69
C ASP A 99 -4.49 16.90 -1.65
N VAL A 100 -5.81 16.89 -1.77
CA VAL A 100 -6.55 17.62 -2.81
C VAL A 100 -6.55 19.12 -2.54
N ASP A 101 -6.50 19.54 -1.28
CA ASP A 101 -6.42 20.95 -0.93
C ASP A 101 -5.01 21.52 -1.21
N ARG A 102 -3.97 20.67 -1.06
CA ARG A 102 -2.57 21.07 -1.29
C ARG A 102 -2.17 21.02 -2.76
N LEU A 103 -2.74 20.07 -3.50
CA LEU A 103 -2.48 19.88 -4.92
C LEU A 103 -3.48 20.72 -5.71
N GLY A 104 -3.01 21.60 -6.58
CA GLY A 104 -3.89 22.25 -7.56
C GLY A 104 -4.57 21.22 -8.47
N ARG A 105 -5.69 21.58 -9.10
CA ARG A 105 -6.47 20.67 -9.96
C ARG A 105 -5.65 19.98 -11.05
N GLU A 106 -4.74 20.72 -11.68
CA GLU A 106 -3.87 20.19 -12.74
C GLU A 106 -2.81 19.23 -12.20
N ASP A 107 -2.17 19.56 -11.08
CA ASP A 107 -1.17 18.69 -10.48
C ASP A 107 -1.79 17.43 -9.88
N PHE A 108 -2.99 17.55 -9.30
CA PHE A 108 -3.77 16.40 -8.87
C PHE A 108 -4.05 15.42 -10.02
N ARG A 109 -4.43 15.93 -11.20
CA ARG A 109 -4.59 15.10 -12.41
C ARG A 109 -3.28 14.46 -12.85
N LYS A 110 -2.18 15.22 -12.88
CA LYS A 110 -0.85 14.68 -13.24
C LYS A 110 -0.41 13.56 -12.30
N GLU A 111 -0.63 13.73 -11.00
CA GLU A 111 -0.30 12.73 -9.98
C GLU A 111 -1.12 11.44 -10.15
N LEU A 112 -2.42 11.57 -10.48
CA LEU A 112 -3.28 10.44 -10.81
C LEU A 112 -2.77 9.68 -12.03
N GLU A 113 -2.42 10.39 -13.10
CA GLU A 113 -1.89 9.76 -14.31
C GLU A 113 -0.47 9.21 -14.13
N ARG A 114 0.35 9.79 -13.23
CA ARG A 114 1.62 9.17 -12.84
C ARG A 114 1.37 7.83 -12.16
N HIS A 115 0.49 7.80 -11.14
CA HIS A 115 0.14 6.56 -10.45
C HIS A 115 -0.42 5.50 -11.41
N ALA A 116 -1.27 5.90 -12.36
CA ALA A 116 -1.79 5.01 -13.40
C ALA A 116 -0.69 4.40 -14.29
N ARG A 117 0.35 5.17 -14.63
CA ARG A 117 1.52 4.68 -15.37
C ARG A 117 2.38 3.74 -14.52
N ASP A 118 2.61 4.09 -13.25
CA ASP A 118 3.41 3.28 -12.33
C ASP A 118 2.80 1.87 -12.15
N MET A 119 1.47 1.78 -12.02
CA MET A 119 0.74 0.50 -11.97
C MET A 119 0.92 -0.33 -13.26
N ARG A 120 0.83 0.30 -14.45
CA ARG A 120 0.97 -0.40 -15.75
C ARG A 120 2.38 -0.94 -15.95
N LEU A 121 3.38 -0.21 -15.51
CA LEU A 121 4.78 -0.60 -15.60
C LEU A 121 5.20 -1.54 -14.47
N LYS A 122 4.29 -1.88 -13.54
CA LYS A 122 4.55 -2.65 -12.31
C LYS A 122 5.72 -2.05 -11.50
N ILE A 123 5.86 -0.74 -11.53
CA ILE A 123 6.88 -0.01 -10.76
C ILE A 123 6.37 0.10 -9.32
N GLY A 124 6.50 -1.01 -8.59
CA GLY A 124 6.40 -1.07 -7.13
C GLY A 124 7.79 -1.21 -6.51
N LYS A 125 7.96 -0.83 -5.24
CA LYS A 125 9.19 -1.13 -4.50
C LYS A 125 9.34 -2.65 -4.38
N GLY A 126 10.16 -3.22 -5.25
CA GLY A 126 10.82 -4.51 -5.10
C GLY A 126 9.89 -5.73 -5.09
N THR A 127 10.00 -6.53 -6.14
CA THR A 127 9.76 -7.99 -6.13
C THR A 127 10.79 -8.72 -5.26
N GLY A 128 11.18 -8.13 -4.12
CA GLY A 128 12.11 -8.70 -3.17
C GLY A 128 11.33 -9.29 -2.00
N PRO A 129 11.70 -10.50 -1.51
CA PRO A 129 11.07 -11.04 -0.31
C PRO A 129 11.22 -10.04 0.85
N PRO A 130 10.19 -9.87 1.70
CA PRO A 130 10.32 -9.04 2.88
C PRO A 130 11.48 -9.59 3.71
N SER A 131 12.48 -8.76 3.97
CA SER A 131 13.57 -9.09 4.90
C SER A 131 12.94 -9.57 6.21
N PRO A 132 13.31 -10.75 6.74
CA PRO A 132 12.73 -11.24 7.97
C PRO A 132 12.96 -10.21 9.08
N THR A 133 11.88 -9.80 9.73
CA THR A 133 11.94 -8.93 10.91
C THR A 133 12.81 -9.63 11.93
N LYS A 134 13.93 -8.98 12.27
CA LYS A 134 14.87 -9.44 13.28
C LYS A 134 14.17 -9.37 14.63
N ASP A 135 13.39 -10.40 14.96
CA ASP A 135 12.85 -10.59 16.30
C ASP A 135 14.03 -10.67 17.26
N ARG A 136 14.20 -9.56 17.97
CA ARG A 136 15.11 -9.41 19.09
C ARG A 136 14.58 -10.28 20.24
N LYS A 137 14.88 -11.58 20.19
CA LYS A 137 14.84 -12.43 21.38
C LYS A 137 15.96 -11.98 22.31
N LYS A 138 15.62 -11.07 23.23
CA LYS A 138 16.24 -11.05 24.56
C LYS A 138 15.75 -12.29 25.32
N ASP A 139 16.61 -12.75 26.22
CA ASP A 139 16.38 -13.80 27.22
C ASP A 139 16.45 -15.24 26.72
N VAL A 140 17.66 -15.83 26.78
CA VAL A 140 17.87 -17.05 27.58
C VAL A 140 19.31 -17.06 28.10
N SER A 141 19.45 -16.94 29.42
CA SER A 141 20.70 -17.13 30.16
C SER A 141 21.13 -18.60 30.08
N SER A 142 22.38 -18.86 29.68
CA SER A 142 22.98 -20.21 29.71
C SER A 142 23.46 -20.54 31.14
N PRO A 143 23.11 -21.70 31.71
CA PRO A 143 23.57 -22.08 33.04
C PRO A 143 25.04 -22.52 33.03
N GLN A 144 25.76 -22.13 34.09
CA GLN A 144 27.11 -22.58 34.42
C GLN A 144 27.21 -24.11 34.46
N ARG A 145 28.28 -24.65 33.88
CA ARG A 145 28.77 -26.00 34.18
C ARG A 145 30.26 -25.92 34.47
N GLY A 146 30.60 -25.84 35.75
CA GLY A 146 31.98 -25.98 36.22
C GLY A 146 32.42 -27.44 36.12
N GLN A 147 33.64 -27.67 35.65
CA GLN A 147 34.48 -28.78 36.08
C GLN A 147 35.95 -28.33 36.07
N SER A 148 36.65 -28.79 37.09
CA SER A 148 37.92 -28.34 37.64
C SER A 148 39.11 -29.18 37.18
N SER A 149 40.23 -28.48 36.89
CA SER A 149 41.65 -28.83 37.15
C SER A 149 42.35 -29.91 36.30
N PRO A 150 43.71 -30.00 36.26
CA PRO A 150 44.74 -29.18 36.94
C PRO A 150 45.89 -28.65 36.05
N HIS A 151 46.69 -27.77 36.67
CA HIS A 151 47.98 -27.26 36.20
C HIS A 151 49.01 -28.34 35.84
N ARG A 152 49.81 -28.08 34.80
CA ARG A 152 51.14 -28.68 34.64
C ARG A 152 52.17 -27.59 34.29
N ARG A 153 53.00 -27.24 35.29
CA ARG A 153 54.30 -26.57 35.11
C ARG A 153 55.21 -27.46 34.27
N ASN A 154 55.97 -26.88 33.34
CA ASN A 154 57.36 -27.27 33.19
C ASN A 154 58.23 -26.12 32.68
N SER A 155 59.38 -25.98 33.32
CA SER A 155 60.39 -24.94 33.21
C SER A 155 61.62 -25.44 32.44
N ARG A 156 62.40 -24.48 31.90
CA ARG A 156 63.77 -24.58 31.30
C ARG A 156 63.78 -25.05 29.83
N SER A 157 64.56 -24.48 28.90
CA SER A 157 65.91 -23.88 28.98
C SER A 157 66.27 -23.03 27.74
N GLU A 158 66.84 -21.85 27.99
CA GLU A 158 68.06 -21.22 27.42
C GLU A 158 68.55 -21.42 25.95
N ARG A 159 69.10 -20.30 25.41
CA ARG A 159 70.08 -20.09 24.31
C ARG A 159 69.52 -19.72 22.92
N ARG A 160 69.64 -18.45 22.52
CA ARG A 160 70.83 -17.83 21.90
C ARG A 160 70.66 -16.31 21.83
#